data_AF-A0A946ZZY7-F1
#
_entry.id   AF-A0A946ZZY7-F1
#
_cell.length_a   1.000
_cell.length_b   1.000
_cell.length_c   1.000
_cell.angle_alpha   90.00
_cell.angle_beta   90.00
_cell.angle_gamma   90.00
#
_symmetry.space_group_name_H-M   'P 1'
#
loop_
_entity.id
_entity.type
_entity.pdbx_description
1 polymer ?
#
loop_
_entity_poly.entity_id
_entity_poly.type
_entity_poly.pdbx_seq_one_letter_code
_entity_poly.pdbx_strand_id
1 'polypeptide(L)'
;MFNKNIKLVLAGLIIAAAIWQFIEGEIGNGIALILLSGIFIFLYFKNEMILLAFLRLRKQDFPGAKKWLDKIKDPEKALIQKQQGYYWYLHGLM
;
A
#
# COMPACT_ATOMS: atom_id res chain seq x y z
N MET A 1 3.65 -11.12 -0.28
CA MET A 1 3.22 -9.77 -0.68
C MET A 1 3.85 -9.45 -2.04
N PHE A 2 3.13 -8.75 -2.91
CA PHE A 2 3.64 -8.36 -4.23
C PHE A 2 4.80 -7.35 -4.13
N ASN A 3 5.62 -7.28 -5.17
CA ASN A 3 6.69 -6.28 -5.27
C ASN A 3 6.10 -4.87 -5.17
N LYS A 4 6.75 -3.97 -4.41
CA LYS A 4 6.31 -2.58 -4.24
C LYS A 4 6.04 -1.86 -5.56
N ASN A 5 6.78 -2.20 -6.62
CA ASN A 5 6.66 -1.60 -7.94
C ASN A 5 5.32 -1.91 -8.63
N ILE A 6 4.66 -3.02 -8.30
CA ILE A 6 3.38 -3.40 -8.92
C ILE A 6 2.29 -2.36 -8.59
N LYS A 7 2.33 -1.77 -7.39
CA LYS A 7 1.37 -0.72 -6.99
C LYS A 7 1.53 0.54 -7.84
N LEU A 8 2.77 0.89 -8.20
CA LEU A 8 3.06 2.04 -9.07
C LEU A 8 2.65 1.76 -10.52
N VAL A 9 2.87 0.54 -11.02
CA VAL A 9 2.42 0.14 -12.36
C VAL A 9 0.90 0.22 -12.46
N LEU A 10 0.17 -0.32 -11.47
CA LEU A 10 -1.29 -0.22 -11.41
C LEU A 10 -1.77 1.24 -11.34
N ALA A 11 -1.13 2.08 -10.51
CA ALA A 11 -1.45 3.50 -10.45
C ALA A 11 -1.23 4.19 -11.80
N GLY A 12 -0.12 3.92 -12.48
CA GLY A 12 0.17 4.45 -13.81
C GLY A 12 -0.86 4.03 -14.87
N LEU A 13 -1.30 2.78 -14.86
CA LEU A 13 -2.35 2.29 -15.76
C LEU A 13 -3.70 2.98 -15.50
N ILE A 14 -4.08 3.19 -14.24
CA ILE A 14 -5.32 3.89 -13.88
C ILE A 14 -5.26 5.36 -14.31
N ILE A 15 -4.11 6.02 -14.15
CA ILE A 15 -3.92 7.40 -14.62
C ILE A 15 -3.99 7.47 -16.14
N ALA A 16 -3.40 6.52 -16.87
CA ALA A 16 -3.52 6.45 -18.32
C ALA A 16 -4.98 6.27 -18.77
N ALA A 17 -5.74 5.41 -18.08
CA ALA A 17 -7.17 5.26 -18.31
C ALA A 17 -7.96 6.55 -17.98
N ALA A 18 -7.58 7.28 -16.94
CA ALA A 18 -8.18 8.57 -16.61
C ALA A 18 -7.96 9.59 -17.73
N ILE A 19 -6.74 9.67 -18.28
CA ILE A 19 -6.41 10.54 -19.41
C ILE A 19 -7.28 10.18 -20.62
N TRP A 20 -7.45 8.89 -20.91
CA TRP A 20 -8.31 8.46 -22.01
C TRP A 20 -9.78 8.87 -21.78
N GLN A 21 -10.32 8.71 -20.57
CA GLN A 21 -11.68 9.16 -20.24
C GLN A 21 -11.85 10.68 -20.38
N PHE A 22 -10.81 11.47 -20.09
CA PHE A 22 -10.86 12.92 -20.35
C PHE A 22 -10.90 13.25 -21.85
N ILE A 23 -10.22 12.47 -22.69
CA ILE A 23 -10.25 12.63 -24.16
C ILE A 23 -11.65 12.31 -24.72
N GLU A 24 -12.33 11.30 -24.17
CA GLU A 24 -13.69 10.92 -24.57
C GLU A 24 -14.79 11.88 -24.07
N GLY A 25 -14.43 12.84 -23.21
CA GLY A 25 -15.39 13.81 -22.64
C GLY A 25 -16.07 13.34 -21.35
N GLU A 26 -15.72 12.16 -20.83
CA GLU A 26 -16.21 11.58 -19.58
C GLU A 26 -15.48 12.16 -18.35
N ILE A 27 -15.65 13.46 -18.11
CA ILE A 27 -14.91 14.21 -17.08
C ILE A 27 -15.13 13.63 -15.67
N GLY A 28 -16.35 13.22 -15.35
CA GLY A 28 -16.66 12.63 -14.04
C GLY A 28 -15.91 11.32 -13.78
N ASN A 29 -15.84 10.44 -14.78
CA ASN A 29 -15.11 9.17 -14.69
C ASN A 29 -13.60 9.41 -14.61
N GLY A 30 -13.07 10.36 -15.39
CA GLY A 30 -11.66 10.76 -15.32
C GLY A 30 -11.26 11.20 -13.91
N ILE A 31 -12.07 12.05 -13.26
CA ILE A 31 -11.84 12.49 -11.87
C ILE A 31 -11.90 11.31 -10.90
N ALA A 32 -12.90 10.43 -11.04
CA ALA A 32 -13.03 9.24 -10.20
C ALA A 32 -11.81 8.31 -10.30
N LEU A 33 -11.28 8.10 -11.51
CA LEU A 33 -10.08 7.29 -11.74
C LEU A 33 -8.82 7.93 -11.15
N ILE A 34 -8.68 9.26 -11.22
CA ILE A 34 -7.58 9.97 -10.55
C ILE A 34 -7.63 9.74 -9.04
N LEU A 35 -8.80 9.91 -8.41
CA LEU A 35 -8.97 9.65 -6.98
C LEU A 35 -8.66 8.18 -6.63
N LEU A 36 -9.10 7.24 -7.46
CA LEU A 36 -8.80 5.82 -7.31
C LEU A 36 -7.29 5.53 -7.39
N SER A 37 -6.57 6.15 -8.34
CA SER A 37 -5.11 6.02 -8.44
C SER A 37 -4.39 6.53 -7.20
N GLY A 38 -4.92 7.58 -6.57
CA GLY A 38 -4.42 8.15 -5.32
C GLY A 38 -4.35 7.12 -4.19
N ILE A 39 -5.30 6.19 -4.14
CA ILE A 39 -5.32 5.09 -3.15
C ILE A 39 -4.13 4.16 -3.36
N PHE A 40 -3.82 3.78 -4.60
CA PHE A 40 -2.67 2.91 -4.90
C PHE A 40 -1.33 3.57 -4.59
N ILE A 41 -1.22 4.87 -4.88
CA ILE A 41 -0.04 5.68 -4.52
C ILE A 41 0.09 5.77 -2.98
N PHE A 42 -1.01 6.01 -2.28
CA PHE A 42 -1.01 6.03 -0.81
C PHE A 42 -0.56 4.68 -0.22
N LEU A 43 -1.10 3.58 -0.72
CA LEU A 43 -0.74 2.21 -0.29
C LEU A 43 0.68 1.79 -0.67
N TYR A 44 1.33 2.48 -1.60
CA TYR A 44 2.76 2.35 -1.86
C TYR A 44 3.57 2.93 -0.69
N PHE A 45 3.29 4.17 -0.28
CA PHE A 45 4.00 4.83 0.83
C PHE A 45 3.60 4.33 2.21
N LYS A 46 2.37 3.83 2.39
CA LYS A 46 1.84 3.29 3.64
C LYS A 46 1.32 1.88 3.40
N ASN A 47 2.20 0.89 3.55
CA ASN A 47 1.87 -0.52 3.34
C ASN A 47 0.73 -0.98 4.27
N GLU A 48 -0.30 -1.62 3.71
CA GLU A 48 -1.47 -2.06 4.47
C GLU A 48 -1.12 -3.02 5.61
N MET A 49 -0.12 -3.87 5.46
CA MET A 49 0.22 -4.90 6.44
C MET A 49 0.85 -4.29 7.69
N ILE A 50 1.73 -3.31 7.51
CA ILE A 50 2.33 -2.54 8.60
C ILE A 50 1.25 -1.71 9.31
N LEU A 51 0.36 -1.08 8.55
CA LEU A 51 -0.75 -0.30 9.12
C LEU A 51 -1.68 -1.19 9.99
N LEU A 52 -2.03 -2.38 9.49
CA LEU A 52 -2.85 -3.33 10.23
C LEU A 52 -2.14 -3.88 11.47
N ALA A 53 -0.83 -4.16 11.37
CA ALA A 53 -0.03 -4.56 12.52
C ALA A 53 -0.02 -3.48 13.61
N PHE A 54 0.15 -2.20 13.26
CA PHE A 54 0.05 -1.08 14.21
C PHE A 54 -1.34 -0.95 14.83
N LEU A 55 -2.42 -1.11 14.06
CA LEU A 55 -3.79 -1.04 14.57
C LEU A 55 -4.10 -2.17 15.57
N ARG A 56 -3.52 -3.36 15.36
CA ARG A 56 -3.61 -4.52 16.27
C ARG A 56 -2.78 -4.30 17.52
N LEU A 57 -1.56 -3.78 17.39
CA LEU A 57 -0.69 -3.45 18.50
C LEU A 57 -1.32 -2.44 19.46
N ARG A 58 -2.04 -1.44 18.94
CA ARG A 58 -2.81 -0.48 19.76
C ARG A 58 -3.84 -1.16 20.68
N LYS A 59 -4.35 -2.33 20.29
CA LYS A 59 -5.29 -3.14 21.07
C LYS A 59 -4.58 -4.22 21.91
N GLN A 60 -3.26 -4.15 22.03
CA GLN A 60 -2.41 -5.16 22.70
C GLN A 60 -2.53 -6.58 22.10
N ASP A 61 -3.00 -6.70 20.85
CA ASP A 61 -3.11 -7.97 20.13
C ASP A 61 -1.80 -8.28 19.39
N PHE A 62 -0.80 -8.75 20.13
CA PHE A 62 0.52 -9.13 19.60
C PHE A 62 0.47 -10.34 18.65
N PRO A 63 -0.24 -11.45 18.95
CA PRO A 63 -0.33 -12.59 18.05
C PRO A 63 -0.98 -12.22 16.71
N GLY A 64 -2.03 -11.39 16.75
CA GLY A 64 -2.67 -10.84 15.57
C GLY A 64 -1.72 -9.97 14.76
N ALA A 65 -0.99 -9.06 15.40
CA ALA A 65 0.00 -8.20 14.75
C ALA A 65 1.11 -9.03 14.05
N LYS A 66 1.64 -10.05 14.72
CA LYS A 66 2.69 -10.94 14.18
C LYS A 66 2.20 -11.66 12.92
N LYS A 67 0.97 -12.20 12.95
CA LYS A 67 0.35 -12.85 11.78
C LYS A 67 0.24 -11.92 10.57
N TRP A 68 0.05 -10.61 10.77
CA TRP A 68 0.03 -9.64 9.66
C TRP A 68 1.43 -9.31 9.16
N LEU A 69 2.42 -9.21 10.05
CA LEU A 69 3.82 -9.01 9.67
C LEU A 69 4.40 -10.21 8.93
N ASP A 70 4.13 -11.44 9.37
CA ASP A 70 4.66 -12.67 8.77
C ASP A 70 4.20 -12.88 7.31
N LYS A 71 3.14 -12.19 6.89
CA LYS A 71 2.71 -12.17 5.47
C LYS A 71 3.69 -11.39 4.57
N ILE A 72 4.57 -10.59 5.17
CA ILE A 72 5.66 -9.86 4.51
C ILE A 72 6.88 -10.80 4.46
N LYS A 73 6.92 -11.66 3.43
CA LYS A 73 8.02 -12.64 3.26
C LYS A 73 9.37 -11.99 2.95
N ASP A 74 9.38 -10.95 2.11
CA ASP A 74 10.59 -10.24 1.68
C ASP A 74 10.42 -8.73 1.95
N PRO A 75 10.90 -8.21 3.11
CA PRO A 75 10.75 -6.80 3.45
C PRO A 75 11.47 -5.87 2.48
N GLU A 76 12.62 -6.28 1.91
CA GLU A 76 13.39 -5.42 0.99
C GLU A 76 12.69 -5.16 -0.35
N LYS A 77 12.05 -6.20 -0.89
CA LYS A 77 11.31 -6.14 -2.16
C LYS A 77 9.93 -5.53 -1.97
N ALA A 78 9.30 -5.78 -0.84
CA ALA A 78 7.90 -5.43 -0.62
C ALA A 78 7.71 -4.07 0.08
N LEU A 79 8.75 -3.55 0.75
CA LEU A 79 8.70 -2.30 1.50
C LEU A 79 9.76 -1.30 1.03
N ILE A 80 9.45 -0.01 1.23
CA ILE A 80 10.40 1.09 1.08
C ILE A 80 11.32 1.12 2.31
N GLN A 81 12.56 1.63 2.21
CA GLN A 81 13.52 1.68 3.33
C GLN A 81 12.92 2.26 4.63
N LYS A 82 12.12 3.33 4.55
CA LYS A 82 11.41 3.90 5.72
C LYS A 82 10.44 2.89 6.37
N GLN A 83 9.77 2.07 5.57
CA GLN A 83 8.84 1.03 6.03
C GLN A 83 9.56 -0.19 6.61
N GLN A 84 10.76 -0.52 6.12
CA GLN A 84 11.58 -1.59 6.68
C GLN A 84 11.96 -1.29 8.14
N GLY A 85 12.30 -0.04 8.46
CA GLY A 85 12.55 0.37 9.84
C GLY A 85 11.35 0.09 10.76
N TYR A 86 10.14 0.43 10.33
CA TYR A 86 8.92 0.11 11.09
C TYR A 86 8.66 -1.40 11.20
N TYR A 87 8.93 -2.16 10.14
CA TYR A 87 8.79 -3.61 10.13
C TYR A 87 9.70 -4.25 11.18
N TRP A 88 10.99 -3.93 11.16
CA TRP A 88 11.97 -4.48 12.11
C TRP A 88 11.70 -4.03 13.56
N TYR A 89 11.29 -2.78 13.75
CA TYR A 89 10.89 -2.28 15.06
C TYR A 89 9.70 -3.08 15.64
N LEU A 90 8.65 -3.28 14.85
CA LEU A 90 7.50 -4.07 15.29
C LEU A 90 7.87 -5.53 15.52
N HIS A 91 8.74 -6.10 14.69
CA HIS A 91 9.19 -7.49 14.84
C HIS A 91 10.04 -7.70 16.10
N GLY A 92 10.85 -6.72 16.50
CA GLY A 92 11.62 -6.77 17.75
C GLY A 92 10.78 -6.52 19.01
N LEU A 93 9.59 -5.91 18.88
CA LEU A 93 8.65 -5.70 19.98
C LEU A 93 7.76 -6.93 20.29
N MET A 94 7.73 -7.94 19.40
CA MET A 94 6.87 -9.11 19.46
C MET A 94 7.63 -10.38 19.77
#